data_AF-A0A7L2PDR8-F1
#
_entry.id   AF-A0A7L2PDR8-F1
#
_cell.length_a   1.000
_cell.length_b   1.000
_cell.length_c   1.000
_cell.angle_alpha   90.00
_cell.angle_beta   90.00
_cell.angle_gamma   90.00
#
_symmetry.space_group_name_H-M   'P 1'
#
loop_
_entity.id
_entity.type
_entity.pdbx_description
1 polymer ?
#
loop_
_entity_poly.entity_id
_entity_poly.type
_entity_poly.pdbx_seq_one_letter_code
_entity_poly.pdbx_strand_id
1 'polypeptide(L)'
;RIVGGHEAQPHSHPYMAYLKIHGEGNCGGFLVAPDWVMSAAHCMGNATVILGAHNIHEPEKSQQVRGILEYHEHPEYNEQTLENDIMLLKARTLSQPPAFPQLTSKVTLNKYVQTIPLPKTNSDLPTGTSCMIAGWGLIDKDRVTDKLFETQVSIYSRKKCHLFHPNLYSGMVCAGSFHQLKDSSQGDSGGPLVCNKVAQGIVSFGHDAPPGVYTRISNYLPWIRKVMKK
;
A
#
# COMPACT_ATOMS: atom_id res chain seq x y z
N ARG A 1 1.40 -9.22 -7.81
CA ARG A 1 1.40 -10.69 -7.74
C ARG A 1 1.02 -11.06 -6.34
N ILE A 2 -0.19 -11.52 -6.10
CA ILE A 2 -0.55 -12.23 -4.87
C ILE A 2 -0.51 -13.73 -5.19
N VAL A 3 0.70 -14.29 -5.32
CA VAL A 3 0.87 -15.70 -5.74
C VAL A 3 0.44 -16.64 -4.61
N GLY A 4 -0.37 -17.64 -4.96
CA GLY A 4 -0.90 -18.62 -4.01
C GLY A 4 -1.87 -18.04 -2.97
N GLY A 5 -2.37 -16.83 -3.19
CA GLY A 5 -3.46 -16.25 -2.43
C GLY A 5 -4.84 -16.72 -2.91
N HIS A 6 -5.86 -16.02 -2.44
CA HIS A 6 -7.26 -16.25 -2.83
C HIS A 6 -7.99 -14.91 -2.95
N GLU A 7 -9.14 -14.92 -3.63
CA GLU A 7 -10.02 -13.75 -3.67
C GLU A 7 -10.43 -13.39 -2.23
N ALA A 8 -10.21 -12.13 -1.86
CA ALA A 8 -10.61 -11.63 -0.56
C ALA A 8 -12.14 -11.59 -0.47
N GLN A 9 -12.69 -11.71 0.76
CA GLN A 9 -14.11 -11.45 0.94
C GLN A 9 -14.42 -9.99 0.55
N PRO A 10 -15.48 -9.71 -0.24
CA PRO A 10 -15.78 -8.36 -0.68
C PRO A 10 -15.81 -7.36 0.49
N HIS A 11 -15.04 -6.28 0.33
CA HIS A 11 -14.92 -5.17 1.29
C HIS A 11 -14.38 -5.55 2.69
N SER A 12 -13.72 -6.71 2.83
CA SER A 12 -13.10 -7.15 4.09
C SER A 12 -11.83 -6.37 4.48
N HIS A 13 -11.23 -5.64 3.54
CA HIS A 13 -10.10 -4.73 3.76
C HIS A 13 -10.50 -3.28 3.49
N PRO A 14 -11.33 -2.66 4.35
CA PRO A 14 -11.93 -1.35 4.08
C PRO A 14 -10.91 -0.19 4.04
N TYR A 15 -9.65 -0.44 4.37
CA TYR A 15 -8.56 0.52 4.28
C TYR A 15 -7.85 0.52 2.93
N MET A 16 -8.09 -0.47 2.07
CA MET A 16 -7.40 -0.57 0.78
C MET A 16 -7.77 0.60 -0.14
N ALA A 17 -6.75 1.11 -0.81
CA ALA A 17 -6.87 2.12 -1.85
C ALA A 17 -6.24 1.58 -3.14
N TYR A 18 -6.91 1.80 -4.26
CA TYR A 18 -6.36 1.57 -5.58
C TYR A 18 -5.94 2.90 -6.20
N LEU A 19 -4.68 3.02 -6.58
CA LEU A 19 -4.14 4.17 -7.28
C LEU A 19 -4.14 3.86 -8.77
N LYS A 20 -5.05 4.50 -9.51
CA LYS A 20 -5.08 4.46 -10.97
C LYS A 20 -4.14 5.56 -11.49
N ILE A 21 -2.95 5.19 -11.97
CA ILE A 21 -1.95 6.13 -12.49
C ILE A 21 -2.16 6.28 -14.00
N HIS A 22 -2.60 7.46 -14.42
CA HIS A 22 -3.04 7.71 -15.79
C HIS A 22 -1.85 7.64 -16.76
N GLY A 23 -1.88 6.67 -17.67
CA GLY A 23 -0.84 6.47 -18.70
C GLY A 23 0.35 5.61 -18.26
N GLU A 24 0.45 5.23 -16.98
CA GLU A 24 1.63 4.56 -16.41
C GLU A 24 1.31 3.26 -15.66
N GLY A 25 0.04 3.01 -15.31
CA GLY A 25 -0.39 1.73 -14.72
C GLY A 25 -1.18 1.91 -13.43
N ASN A 26 -0.84 1.11 -12.42
CA ASN A 26 -1.51 1.14 -11.12
C ASN A 26 -0.57 0.82 -9.96
N CYS A 27 -0.98 1.27 -8.78
CA CYS A 27 -0.40 0.89 -7.51
C CYS A 27 -1.51 0.64 -6.48
N GLY A 28 -1.13 -0.01 -5.38
CA GLY A 28 -1.88 -0.02 -4.15
C GLY A 28 -1.61 1.22 -3.28
N GLY A 29 -2.44 1.34 -2.27
CA GLY A 29 -2.30 2.30 -1.18
C GLY A 29 -3.23 1.90 -0.04
N PHE A 30 -3.19 2.66 1.04
CA PHE A 30 -4.09 2.42 2.17
C PHE A 30 -4.39 3.69 2.96
N LEU A 31 -5.62 3.79 3.45
CA LEU A 31 -6.11 4.95 4.19
C LEU A 31 -5.61 4.89 5.64
N VAL A 32 -4.79 5.87 6.04
CA VAL A 32 -4.16 5.93 7.38
C VAL A 32 -4.82 6.97 8.30
N ALA A 33 -5.51 7.95 7.71
CA ALA A 33 -6.39 8.90 8.38
C ALA A 33 -7.43 9.43 7.37
N PRO A 34 -8.47 10.18 7.78
CA PRO A 34 -9.37 10.83 6.84
C PRO A 34 -8.61 11.66 5.81
N ASP A 35 -8.88 11.44 4.52
CA ASP A 35 -8.20 12.03 3.37
C ASP A 35 -6.71 11.66 3.18
N TRP A 36 -6.08 10.89 4.09
CA TRP A 36 -4.66 10.55 3.99
C TRP A 36 -4.46 9.10 3.56
N VAL A 37 -3.92 8.93 2.37
CA VAL A 37 -3.53 7.64 1.80
C VAL A 37 -2.02 7.51 1.84
N MET A 38 -1.53 6.37 2.32
CA MET A 38 -0.11 6.01 2.26
C MET A 38 0.11 5.08 1.08
N SER A 39 1.22 5.27 0.36
CA SER A 39 1.66 4.43 -0.76
C SER A 39 3.19 4.46 -0.84
N ALA A 40 3.76 3.79 -1.84
CA ALA A 40 5.19 3.83 -2.14
C ALA A 40 5.52 5.13 -2.91
N ALA A 41 6.74 5.64 -2.76
CA ALA A 41 7.21 6.83 -3.47
C ALA A 41 7.35 6.56 -4.97
N HIS A 42 7.80 5.36 -5.36
CA HIS A 42 7.91 4.97 -6.77
C HIS A 42 6.55 4.90 -7.51
N CYS A 43 5.43 4.97 -6.78
CA CYS A 43 4.08 5.07 -7.34
C CYS A 43 3.65 6.53 -7.62
N MET A 44 4.54 7.51 -7.46
CA MET A 44 4.26 8.90 -7.74
C MET A 44 3.96 9.09 -9.23
N GLY A 45 2.82 9.70 -9.52
CA GLY A 45 2.36 9.98 -10.88
C GLY A 45 1.00 10.65 -10.86
N ASN A 46 0.48 11.03 -12.03
CA ASN A 46 -0.86 11.60 -12.14
C ASN A 46 -1.90 10.51 -11.85
N ALA A 47 -2.39 10.44 -10.61
CA ALA A 47 -3.23 9.35 -10.16
C ALA A 47 -4.60 9.77 -9.62
N THR A 48 -5.54 8.83 -9.68
CA THR A 48 -6.82 8.89 -8.98
C THR A 48 -6.88 7.77 -7.95
N VAL A 49 -7.37 8.10 -6.75
CA VAL A 49 -7.54 7.16 -5.64
C VAL A 49 -8.95 6.60 -5.66
N ILE A 50 -9.09 5.29 -5.65
CA ILE A 50 -10.36 4.58 -5.52
C ILE A 50 -10.36 3.84 -4.18
N LEU A 51 -11.24 4.24 -3.26
CA LEU A 51 -11.45 3.60 -1.96
C LEU A 51 -12.71 2.75 -1.99
N GLY A 52 -12.79 1.72 -1.14
CA GLY A 52 -14.01 0.92 -0.97
C GLY A 52 -14.36 0.02 -2.17
N ALA A 53 -13.39 -0.26 -3.03
CA ALA A 53 -13.53 -1.21 -4.13
C ALA A 53 -13.29 -2.65 -3.64
N HIS A 54 -14.06 -3.60 -4.17
CA HIS A 54 -13.65 -5.00 -4.28
C HIS A 54 -13.24 -5.30 -5.72
N ASN A 55 -14.11 -4.97 -6.67
CA ASN A 55 -13.81 -4.96 -8.10
C ASN A 55 -13.38 -3.54 -8.55
N ILE A 56 -12.25 -3.43 -9.27
CA ILE A 56 -11.73 -2.14 -9.79
C ILE A 56 -12.19 -1.82 -11.22
N HIS A 57 -12.76 -2.80 -11.93
CA HIS A 57 -13.28 -2.64 -13.29
C HIS A 57 -14.77 -2.30 -13.27
N GLU A 58 -15.55 -3.02 -12.48
CA GLU A 58 -16.99 -2.80 -12.35
C GLU A 58 -17.30 -1.67 -11.34
N PRO A 59 -18.20 -0.73 -11.66
CA PRO A 59 -18.61 0.29 -10.71
C PRO A 59 -19.34 -0.30 -9.49
N GLU A 60 -18.90 0.05 -8.29
CA GLU A 60 -19.54 -0.38 -7.04
C GLU A 60 -20.07 0.83 -6.26
N LYS A 61 -21.26 0.69 -5.64
CA LYS A 61 -21.84 1.76 -4.80
C LYS A 61 -20.98 2.11 -3.57
N SER A 62 -20.09 1.20 -3.16
CA SER A 62 -19.13 1.40 -2.07
C SER A 62 -17.94 2.27 -2.46
N GLN A 63 -17.67 2.40 -3.78
CA GLN A 63 -16.49 3.10 -4.27
C GLN A 63 -16.56 4.60 -3.99
N GLN A 64 -15.43 5.14 -3.54
CA GLN A 64 -15.21 6.57 -3.42
C GLN A 64 -13.99 6.95 -4.25
N VAL A 65 -14.24 7.57 -5.40
CA VAL A 65 -13.20 8.08 -6.30
C VAL A 65 -12.77 9.47 -5.83
N ARG A 66 -11.47 9.70 -5.70
CA ARG A 66 -10.88 10.97 -5.23
C ARG A 66 -9.67 11.36 -6.08
N GLY A 67 -9.57 12.65 -6.36
CA GLY A 67 -8.33 13.24 -6.86
C GLY A 67 -7.28 13.33 -5.75
N ILE A 68 -6.06 13.71 -6.13
CA ILE A 68 -4.97 13.96 -5.18
C ILE A 68 -4.70 15.46 -5.18
N LEU A 69 -4.78 16.06 -4.00
CA LEU A 69 -4.52 17.50 -3.79
C LEU A 69 -3.02 17.77 -3.57
N GLU A 70 -2.37 16.89 -2.82
CA GLU A 70 -0.96 17.04 -2.44
C GLU A 70 -0.29 15.67 -2.45
N TYR A 71 0.94 15.64 -2.96
CA TYR A 71 1.86 14.51 -2.89
C TYR A 71 2.99 14.88 -1.92
N HIS A 72 3.23 14.02 -0.93
CA HIS A 72 4.31 14.17 0.04
C HIS A 72 5.20 12.95 -0.03
N GLU A 73 6.13 12.96 -0.97
CA GLU A 73 7.21 11.98 -1.07
C GLU A 73 8.22 12.18 0.08
N HIS A 74 8.85 11.10 0.53
CA HIS A 74 9.95 11.23 1.49
C HIS A 74 11.11 12.02 0.84
N PRO A 75 11.64 13.07 1.47
CA PRO A 75 12.64 13.95 0.85
C PRO A 75 13.99 13.27 0.55
N GLU A 76 14.21 12.09 1.13
CA GLU A 76 15.40 11.26 0.94
C GLU A 76 15.08 10.00 0.12
N TYR A 77 13.94 9.96 -0.58
CA TYR A 77 13.65 8.87 -1.52
C TYR A 77 14.71 8.80 -2.61
N ASN A 78 15.16 7.58 -2.93
CA ASN A 78 16.15 7.33 -3.95
C ASN A 78 15.63 6.29 -4.95
N GLU A 79 15.32 6.73 -6.16
CA GLU A 79 14.75 5.91 -7.23
C GLU A 79 15.65 4.74 -7.69
N GLN A 80 16.96 4.85 -7.51
CA GLN A 80 17.92 3.82 -7.96
C GLN A 80 18.01 2.66 -6.96
N THR A 81 17.90 2.98 -5.67
CA THR A 81 18.06 2.01 -4.57
C THR A 81 16.73 1.61 -3.95
N LEU A 82 15.65 2.36 -4.25
CA LEU A 82 14.35 2.29 -3.59
C LEU A 82 14.43 2.48 -2.06
N GLU A 83 15.47 3.18 -1.60
CA GLU A 83 15.53 3.65 -0.22
C GLU A 83 14.50 4.74 0.02
N ASN A 84 13.90 4.71 1.21
CA ASN A 84 12.88 5.65 1.66
C ASN A 84 11.66 5.72 0.74
N ASP A 85 11.30 4.56 0.18
CA ASP A 85 10.17 4.37 -0.72
C ASP A 85 8.83 4.45 0.02
N ILE A 86 8.44 5.68 0.39
CA ILE A 86 7.19 6.01 1.08
C ILE A 86 6.68 7.38 0.63
N MET A 87 5.38 7.45 0.41
CA MET A 87 4.66 8.67 0.07
C MET A 87 3.33 8.77 0.82
N LEU A 88 2.97 9.99 1.19
CA LEU A 88 1.65 10.35 1.72
C LEU A 88 0.89 11.19 0.70
N LEU A 89 -0.35 10.83 0.45
CA LEU A 89 -1.26 11.47 -0.50
C LEU A 89 -2.44 12.08 0.25
N LYS A 90 -2.76 13.33 -0.05
CA LYS A 90 -3.97 13.99 0.44
C LYS A 90 -5.08 13.84 -0.59
N ALA A 91 -5.88 12.79 -0.46
CA ALA A 91 -6.92 12.40 -1.39
C ALA A 91 -8.21 13.20 -1.17
N ARG A 92 -8.49 14.18 -2.04
CA ARG A 92 -9.69 15.02 -2.04
C ARG A 92 -10.21 15.24 -3.44
N THR A 93 -11.53 15.40 -3.58
CA THR A 93 -12.13 15.81 -4.85
C THR A 93 -11.70 17.26 -5.15
N LEU A 94 -11.06 17.49 -6.29
CA LEU A 94 -10.88 18.83 -6.85
C LEU A 94 -12.19 19.24 -7.53
N SER A 95 -12.72 20.40 -7.16
CA SER A 95 -13.80 21.04 -7.90
C SER A 95 -13.30 21.32 -9.33
N GLN A 96 -13.92 20.72 -10.34
CA GLN A 96 -13.79 21.18 -11.74
C GLN A 96 -14.34 22.63 -11.86
N PRO A 97 -13.95 23.43 -12.89
CA PRO A 97 -14.07 24.91 -12.93
C PRO A 97 -15.51 25.50 -12.81
N PRO A 98 -15.63 26.84 -12.63
CA PRO A 98 -16.60 27.49 -11.74
C PRO A 98 -17.96 27.71 -12.41
N ALA A 99 -18.88 26.77 -12.25
CA ALA A 99 -20.31 27.04 -12.43
C ALA A 99 -21.14 26.65 -11.20
N PHE A 100 -20.58 25.87 -10.28
CA PHE A 100 -21.31 25.37 -9.12
C PHE A 100 -20.45 25.45 -7.86
N PRO A 101 -21.05 25.85 -6.72
CA PRO A 101 -20.32 26.12 -5.49
C PRO A 101 -19.55 24.90 -5.02
N GLN A 102 -18.34 25.19 -4.54
CA GLN A 102 -17.31 24.24 -4.15
C GLN A 102 -17.81 23.13 -3.24
N LEU A 103 -17.60 21.88 -3.65
CA LEU A 103 -17.66 20.74 -2.74
C LEU A 103 -16.42 19.88 -2.92
N THR A 104 -15.34 20.31 -2.27
CA THR A 104 -14.19 19.45 -1.94
C THR A 104 -14.67 18.41 -0.93
N SER A 105 -15.31 17.34 -1.40
CA SER A 105 -15.85 16.32 -0.50
C SER A 105 -14.73 15.48 0.09
N LYS A 106 -14.62 15.51 1.42
CA LYS A 106 -13.73 14.63 2.18
C LYS A 106 -14.08 13.15 1.91
N VAL A 107 -13.12 12.27 2.15
CA VAL A 107 -13.37 10.83 2.25
C VAL A 107 -14.42 10.60 3.35
N THR A 108 -15.48 9.89 3.03
CA THR A 108 -16.54 9.55 3.99
C THR A 108 -16.26 8.17 4.56
N LEU A 109 -15.92 8.10 5.85
CA LEU A 109 -15.72 6.80 6.51
C LEU A 109 -17.05 6.07 6.68
N ASN A 110 -17.09 4.78 6.37
CA ASN A 110 -18.25 3.91 6.50
C ASN A 110 -17.80 2.43 6.59
N LYS A 111 -18.74 1.47 6.53
CA LYS A 111 -18.40 0.05 6.61
C LYS A 111 -17.41 -0.45 5.53
N TYR A 112 -17.36 0.21 4.37
CA TYR A 112 -16.51 -0.14 3.23
C TYR A 112 -15.22 0.69 3.16
N VAL A 113 -15.16 1.83 3.84
CA VAL A 113 -14.03 2.75 3.84
C VAL A 113 -13.65 3.11 5.26
N GLN A 114 -12.53 2.58 5.74
CA GLN A 114 -12.02 2.77 7.10
C GLN A 114 -10.51 3.02 7.09
N THR A 115 -10.01 3.60 8.18
CA THR A 115 -8.57 3.82 8.36
C THR A 115 -7.91 2.59 8.98
N ILE A 116 -6.66 2.29 8.60
CA ILE A 116 -5.82 1.30 9.28
C ILE A 116 -4.85 2.01 10.26
N PRO A 117 -4.66 1.50 11.49
CA PRO A 117 -3.72 2.11 12.42
C PRO A 117 -2.27 1.93 11.99
N LEU A 118 -1.46 2.93 12.34
CA LEU A 118 0.00 2.91 12.17
C LEU A 118 0.71 2.35 13.42
N PRO A 119 1.98 1.92 13.30
CA PRO A 119 2.77 1.46 14.43
C PRO A 119 2.96 2.58 15.45
N LYS A 120 2.96 2.22 16.74
CA LYS A 120 3.15 3.19 17.84
C LYS A 120 4.61 3.42 18.18
N THR A 121 5.43 2.39 18.01
CA THR A 121 6.85 2.35 18.41
C THR A 121 7.74 2.02 17.22
N ASN A 122 8.97 2.52 17.26
CA ASN A 122 10.01 2.16 16.30
C ASN A 122 10.67 0.83 16.73
N SER A 123 9.94 -0.27 16.57
CA SER A 123 10.42 -1.62 16.88
C SER A 123 10.29 -2.52 15.66
N ASP A 124 11.29 -3.38 15.44
CA ASP A 124 11.17 -4.48 14.48
C ASP A 124 10.14 -5.50 14.98
N LEU A 125 9.44 -6.13 14.05
CA LEU A 125 8.57 -7.26 14.36
C LEU A 125 9.40 -8.54 14.58
N PRO A 126 8.99 -9.43 15.50
CA PRO A 126 9.62 -10.74 15.63
C PRO A 126 9.62 -11.52 14.32
N THR A 127 10.69 -12.27 14.08
CA THR A 127 10.74 -13.22 12.95
C THR A 127 9.61 -14.24 13.08
N GLY A 128 8.97 -14.56 11.95
CA GLY A 128 7.82 -15.46 11.92
C GLY A 128 6.49 -14.80 12.27
N THR A 129 6.47 -13.49 12.60
CA THR A 129 5.21 -12.77 12.79
C THR A 129 4.37 -12.90 11.53
N SER A 130 3.13 -13.39 11.70
CA SER A 130 2.21 -13.54 10.59
C SER A 130 1.60 -12.21 10.19
N CYS A 131 1.61 -11.96 8.89
CA CYS A 131 1.09 -10.76 8.27
C CYS A 131 0.26 -11.12 7.03
N MET A 132 -0.43 -10.13 6.51
CA MET A 132 -1.30 -10.24 5.36
C MET A 132 -0.97 -9.12 4.39
N ILE A 133 -1.05 -9.45 3.11
CA ILE A 133 -0.97 -8.51 2.00
C ILE A 133 -2.20 -8.70 1.14
N ALA A 134 -2.68 -7.61 0.55
CA ALA A 134 -3.80 -7.62 -0.36
C ALA A 134 -3.56 -6.63 -1.50
N GLY A 135 -4.14 -6.90 -2.66
CA GLY A 135 -4.05 -6.01 -3.81
C GLY A 135 -4.73 -6.54 -5.07
N TRP A 136 -4.70 -5.71 -6.11
CA TRP A 136 -5.27 -5.97 -7.44
C TRP A 136 -4.18 -6.18 -8.49
N GLY A 137 -2.95 -6.45 -8.04
CA GLY A 137 -1.88 -6.82 -8.95
C GLY A 137 -2.14 -8.17 -9.61
N LEU A 138 -1.13 -8.65 -10.32
CA LEU A 138 -1.15 -10.00 -10.87
C LEU A 138 -1.49 -11.03 -9.76
N ILE A 139 -2.00 -12.21 -10.12
CA ILE A 139 -2.25 -13.33 -9.19
C ILE A 139 -1.52 -14.61 -9.62
N ASP A 140 -1.01 -14.63 -10.85
CA ASP A 140 -0.08 -15.62 -11.38
C ASP A 140 0.78 -14.95 -12.49
N LYS A 141 1.72 -15.68 -13.12
CA LYS A 141 2.67 -15.17 -14.13
C LYS A 141 2.01 -14.26 -15.17
N ASP A 142 0.84 -14.65 -15.69
CA ASP A 142 0.13 -13.94 -16.75
C ASP A 142 -1.34 -13.67 -16.41
N ARG A 143 -1.74 -13.82 -15.14
CA ARG A 143 -3.13 -13.66 -14.72
C ARG A 143 -3.31 -12.38 -13.92
N VAL A 144 -4.00 -11.41 -14.51
CA VAL A 144 -4.52 -10.23 -13.82
C VAL A 144 -5.85 -10.55 -13.13
N THR A 145 -6.21 -9.75 -12.13
CA THR A 145 -7.52 -9.81 -11.48
C THR A 145 -8.10 -8.41 -11.38
N ASP A 146 -9.39 -8.29 -11.65
CA ASP A 146 -10.13 -7.05 -11.36
C ASP A 146 -10.61 -7.02 -9.91
N LYS A 147 -10.56 -8.14 -9.20
CA LYS A 147 -11.01 -8.27 -7.82
C LYS A 147 -9.84 -8.32 -6.84
N LEU A 148 -10.09 -7.88 -5.61
CA LEU A 148 -9.08 -7.87 -4.54
C LEU A 148 -8.69 -9.30 -4.16
N PHE A 149 -7.39 -9.59 -4.17
CA PHE A 149 -6.82 -10.84 -3.68
C PHE A 149 -5.99 -10.61 -2.42
N GLU A 150 -5.91 -11.62 -1.58
CA GLU A 150 -5.12 -11.60 -0.36
C GLU A 150 -4.29 -12.86 -0.17
N THR A 151 -3.16 -12.73 0.54
CA THR A 151 -2.36 -13.87 0.99
C THR A 151 -1.66 -13.58 2.31
N GLN A 152 -1.30 -14.66 3.00
CA GLN A 152 -0.59 -14.62 4.26
C GLN A 152 0.92 -14.75 4.01
N VAL A 153 1.69 -13.89 4.67
CA VAL A 153 3.15 -13.87 4.64
C VAL A 153 3.70 -13.85 6.07
N SER A 154 4.99 -14.11 6.24
CA SER A 154 5.65 -14.06 7.54
C SER A 154 6.89 -13.19 7.51
N ILE A 155 7.16 -12.47 8.61
CA ILE A 155 8.35 -11.62 8.74
C ILE A 155 9.62 -12.47 8.73
N TYR A 156 10.58 -12.09 7.89
CA TYR A 156 11.92 -12.68 7.86
C TYR A 156 12.84 -11.99 8.87
N SER A 157 13.79 -12.73 9.42
CA SER A 157 14.86 -12.11 10.19
C SER A 157 15.71 -11.23 9.27
N ARG A 158 16.22 -10.10 9.78
CA ARG A 158 17.12 -9.23 9.00
C ARG A 158 18.31 -10.01 8.43
N LYS A 159 18.91 -10.89 9.24
CA LYS A 159 20.02 -11.76 8.82
C LYS A 159 19.64 -12.63 7.61
N LYS A 160 18.47 -13.29 7.65
CA LYS A 160 18.01 -14.11 6.53
C LYS A 160 17.71 -13.25 5.32
N CYS A 161 17.10 -12.09 5.50
CA CYS A 161 16.79 -11.21 4.38
C CYS A 161 18.05 -10.64 3.70
N HIS A 162 19.10 -10.30 4.44
CA HIS A 162 20.38 -9.85 3.86
C HIS A 162 21.03 -10.87 2.92
N LEU A 163 20.73 -12.17 3.09
CA LEU A 163 21.22 -13.21 2.17
C LEU A 163 20.61 -13.07 0.77
N PHE A 164 19.40 -12.51 0.66
CA PHE A 164 18.70 -12.27 -0.60
C PHE A 164 18.86 -10.82 -1.07
N HIS A 165 18.92 -9.88 -0.13
CA HIS A 165 18.95 -8.44 -0.36
C HIS A 165 20.14 -7.82 0.39
N PRO A 166 21.37 -7.82 -0.17
CA PRO A 166 22.58 -7.38 0.54
C PRO A 166 22.55 -5.91 0.99
N ASN A 167 21.77 -5.06 0.29
CA ASN A 167 21.63 -3.63 0.58
C ASN A 167 20.48 -3.31 1.56
N LEU A 168 19.92 -4.32 2.24
CA LEU A 168 18.80 -4.11 3.16
C LEU A 168 19.22 -3.27 4.38
N TYR A 169 18.55 -2.14 4.60
CA TYR A 169 18.84 -1.25 5.73
C TYR A 169 17.68 -1.17 6.74
N SER A 170 17.83 -0.35 7.78
CA SER A 170 16.86 -0.24 8.90
C SER A 170 15.47 0.25 8.48
N GLY A 171 15.38 1.00 7.37
CA GLY A 171 14.12 1.48 6.79
C GLY A 171 13.34 0.40 6.03
N MET A 172 13.89 -0.80 5.88
CA MET A 172 13.26 -1.91 5.17
C MET A 172 12.99 -3.09 6.11
N VAL A 173 12.01 -3.91 5.73
CA VAL A 173 11.67 -5.20 6.34
C VAL A 173 11.29 -6.19 5.23
N CYS A 174 11.47 -7.48 5.48
CA CYS A 174 11.16 -8.50 4.48
C CYS A 174 10.11 -9.45 5.01
N ALA A 175 9.21 -9.84 4.11
CA ALA A 175 8.19 -10.82 4.40
C ALA A 175 7.98 -11.72 3.19
N GLY A 176 7.48 -12.92 3.44
CA GLY A 176 7.15 -13.88 2.40
C GLY A 176 6.73 -15.19 3.01
N SER A 177 6.41 -16.17 2.16
CA SER A 177 6.17 -17.53 2.62
C SER A 177 7.48 -18.30 2.78
N PHE A 178 7.62 -19.01 3.91
CA PHE A 178 8.79 -19.86 4.18
C PHE A 178 8.76 -21.23 3.46
N HIS A 179 7.59 -21.66 2.98
CA HIS A 179 7.36 -23.04 2.53
C HIS A 179 6.86 -23.17 1.08
N GLN A 180 6.49 -22.05 0.47
CA GLN A 180 5.87 -21.96 -0.85
C GLN A 180 6.34 -20.67 -1.53
N LEU A 181 6.34 -20.64 -2.87
CA LEU A 181 6.50 -19.43 -3.67
C LEU A 181 5.24 -18.54 -3.55
N LYS A 182 4.93 -18.07 -2.34
CA LYS A 182 3.91 -17.04 -2.10
C LYS A 182 4.62 -15.74 -1.78
N ASP A 183 4.52 -14.79 -2.69
CA ASP A 183 5.09 -13.45 -2.51
C ASP A 183 4.27 -12.41 -3.27
N SER A 184 4.39 -11.16 -2.83
CA SER A 184 3.96 -9.95 -3.55
C SER A 184 4.90 -9.65 -4.72
N SER A 185 4.38 -9.51 -5.94
CA SER A 185 5.10 -8.78 -7.03
C SER A 185 4.16 -7.84 -7.81
N GLN A 186 4.46 -7.47 -9.05
CA GLN A 186 3.86 -6.35 -9.82
C GLN A 186 2.34 -6.09 -9.59
N GLY A 187 1.99 -4.81 -9.38
CA GLY A 187 0.63 -4.27 -9.22
C GLY A 187 0.11 -4.13 -7.79
N ASP A 188 0.83 -4.68 -6.80
CA ASP A 188 0.52 -4.53 -5.37
C ASP A 188 1.43 -3.48 -4.67
N SER A 189 2.39 -2.92 -5.42
CA SER A 189 3.29 -1.86 -4.97
C SER A 189 2.55 -0.71 -4.31
N GLY A 190 3.04 -0.22 -3.17
CA GLY A 190 2.36 0.79 -2.36
C GLY A 190 1.25 0.25 -1.46
N GLY A 191 0.82 -1.00 -1.62
CA GLY A 191 -0.13 -1.67 -0.73
C GLY A 191 0.43 -1.93 0.67
N PRO A 192 -0.43 -2.17 1.68
CA PRO A 192 0.02 -2.38 3.05
C PRO A 192 0.45 -3.82 3.32
N LEU A 193 1.53 -3.98 4.09
CA LEU A 193 1.81 -5.18 4.88
C LEU A 193 1.15 -5.05 6.25
N VAL A 194 0.11 -5.85 6.50
CA VAL A 194 -0.71 -5.76 7.72
C VAL A 194 -0.36 -6.89 8.67
N CYS A 195 0.12 -6.55 9.87
CA CYS A 195 0.38 -7.54 10.93
C CYS A 195 -0.34 -7.09 12.20
N ASN A 196 -1.04 -8.01 12.88
CA ASN A 196 -1.81 -7.71 14.08
C ASN A 196 -2.78 -6.51 13.91
N LYS A 197 -3.44 -6.42 12.73
CA LYS A 197 -4.37 -5.34 12.34
C LYS A 197 -3.73 -3.94 12.27
N VAL A 198 -2.41 -3.85 12.15
CA VAL A 198 -1.64 -2.60 12.02
C VAL A 198 -0.91 -2.62 10.68
N ALA A 199 -0.87 -1.50 9.96
CA ALA A 199 -0.02 -1.34 8.78
C ALA A 199 1.44 -1.23 9.24
N GLN A 200 2.25 -2.26 8.96
CA GLN A 200 3.63 -2.36 9.44
C GLN A 200 4.65 -2.10 8.33
N GLY A 201 4.25 -2.34 7.08
CA GLY A 201 5.09 -2.06 5.92
C GLY A 201 4.30 -1.61 4.70
N ILE A 202 5.02 -1.17 3.68
CA ILE A 202 4.51 -0.79 2.36
C ILE A 202 5.19 -1.70 1.35
N VAL A 203 4.44 -2.35 0.46
CA VAL A 203 5.01 -3.16 -0.63
C VAL A 203 5.90 -2.26 -1.49
N SER A 204 7.20 -2.57 -1.59
CA SER A 204 8.17 -1.75 -2.32
C SER A 204 8.69 -2.50 -3.54
N PHE A 205 9.52 -3.52 -3.35
CA PHE A 205 10.06 -4.34 -4.43
C PHE A 205 10.28 -5.79 -3.99
N GLY A 206 10.62 -6.65 -4.93
CA GLY A 206 10.92 -8.05 -4.67
C GLY A 206 11.40 -8.74 -5.94
N HIS A 207 11.95 -9.93 -5.77
CA HIS A 207 12.23 -10.82 -6.89
C HIS A 207 11.01 -11.70 -7.20
N ASP A 208 11.09 -12.54 -8.22
CA ASP A 208 10.02 -13.52 -8.53
C ASP A 208 9.84 -14.60 -7.42
N ALA A 209 10.67 -14.58 -6.38
CA ALA A 209 10.63 -15.51 -5.26
C ALA A 209 10.82 -14.78 -3.92
N PRO A 210 10.19 -15.27 -2.84
CA PRO A 210 10.28 -14.66 -1.52
C PRO A 210 11.70 -14.69 -0.93
N PRO A 211 12.05 -13.69 -0.09
CA PRO A 211 11.14 -12.68 0.45
C PRO A 211 11.06 -11.40 -0.41
N GLY A 212 9.86 -10.81 -0.44
CA GLY A 212 9.64 -9.44 -0.86
C GLY A 212 10.14 -8.45 0.18
N VAL A 213 10.45 -7.23 -0.27
CA VAL A 213 10.94 -6.11 0.53
C VAL A 213 9.84 -5.06 0.67
N TYR A 214 9.69 -4.59 1.90
CA TYR A 214 8.70 -3.61 2.29
C TYR A 214 9.36 -2.45 3.00
N THR A 215 8.89 -1.22 2.74
CA THR A 215 9.29 -0.06 3.53
C THR A 215 8.73 -0.19 4.94
N ARG A 216 9.59 -0.16 5.96
CA ARG A 216 9.23 -0.34 7.37
C ARG A 216 8.65 0.95 7.95
N ILE A 217 7.31 1.02 8.04
CA ILE A 217 6.57 2.24 8.43
C ILE A 217 7.03 2.81 9.78
N SER A 218 7.36 1.94 10.75
CA SER A 218 7.80 2.34 12.08
C SER A 218 9.07 3.22 12.07
N ASN A 219 9.90 3.09 11.03
CA ASN A 219 11.10 3.89 10.83
C ASN A 219 10.78 5.36 10.47
N TYR A 220 9.61 5.60 9.86
CA TYR A 220 9.22 6.89 9.29
C TYR A 220 8.20 7.65 10.14
N LEU A 221 7.84 7.16 11.33
CA LEU A 221 6.85 7.79 12.20
C LEU A 221 7.10 9.29 12.47
N PRO A 222 8.35 9.77 12.70
CA PRO A 222 8.59 11.20 12.86
C PRO A 222 8.22 12.03 11.61
N TRP A 223 8.60 11.54 10.42
CA TRP A 223 8.27 12.19 9.16
C TRP A 223 6.76 12.16 8.88
N ILE A 224 6.11 11.00 9.05
CA ILE A 224 4.66 10.83 8.88
C ILE A 224 3.89 11.84 9.75
N ARG A 225 4.24 11.94 11.04
CA ARG A 225 3.60 12.87 11.98
C ARG A 225 3.83 14.33 11.60
N LYS A 226 5.00 14.67 11.04
CA LYS A 226 5.32 16.03 10.60
C LYS A 226 4.48 16.42 9.37
N VAL A 227 4.33 15.50 8.41
CA VAL A 227 3.55 15.72 7.19
C VAL A 227 2.05 15.83 7.50
N MET A 228 1.50 14.87 8.26
CA MET A 228 0.05 14.82 8.55
C MET A 228 -0.46 15.92 9.49
N LYS A 229 0.44 16.71 10.10
CA LYS A 229 0.10 17.90 10.87
C LYS A 229 -0.15 19.14 10.01
N LYS A 230 0.25 19.12 8.74
CA LYS A 230 0.03 20.21 7.77
C LYS A 230 -1.36 20.12 7.16
#